data_AF-A0A2T0TVK5-F1
#
_entry.id   AF-A0A2T0TVK5-F1
#
_cell.length_a   1.000
_cell.length_b   1.000
_cell.length_c   1.000
_cell.angle_alpha   90.00
_cell.angle_beta   90.00
_cell.angle_gamma   90.00
#
_symmetry.space_group_name_H-M   'P 1'
#
loop_
_entity.id
_entity.type
_entity.pdbx_description
1 polymer ?
#
loop_
_entity_poly.entity_id
_entity_poly.type
_entity_poly.pdbx_seq_one_letter_code
_entity_poly.pdbx_strand_id
1 'polypeptide(L)' 'MFLLFGFGTKQKHLGPGAVRTCPRCSNTTQWTRIRQFRQFSLFFVPVARWRRQTLEVCGVCGTAVEV' A
#
# COMPACT_ATOMS: atom_id res chain seq x y z
N MET A 1 -33.05 8.34 9.84
CA MET A 1 -32.07 8.33 8.73
C MET A 1 -30.86 7.55 9.19
N PHE A 2 -30.52 6.44 8.54
CA PHE A 2 -29.34 5.64 8.89
C PHE A 2 -28.15 6.09 8.07
N LEU A 3 -27.05 6.49 8.72
CA LEU A 3 -25.79 6.83 8.05
C LEU A 3 -24.85 5.64 8.16
N LEU A 4 -24.51 5.02 7.02
CA LEU A 4 -23.47 4.00 6.97
C LEU A 4 -22.15 4.67 6.62
N PHE A 5 -21.17 4.61 7.51
CA PHE A 5 -19.83 5.10 7.24
C PHE A 5 -18.80 3.99 7.41
N GLY A 6 -17.74 4.06 6.61
CA GLY A 6 -16.65 3.12 6.60
C GLY A 6 -15.33 3.87 6.58
N PHE A 7 -14.39 3.43 7.41
CA PHE A 7 -13.03 3.95 7.45
C PHE A 7 -12.06 2.80 7.24
N GLY A 8 -11.08 2.96 6.35
CA GLY A 8 -10.10 1.91 6.15
C GLY A 8 -8.85 2.38 5.41
N THR A 9 -7.75 1.64 5.63
CA THR A 9 -6.55 1.72 4.80
C THR A 9 -6.72 0.81 3.59
N LYS A 10 -6.62 1.38 2.39
CA LYS A 10 -6.61 0.65 1.13
C LYS A 10 -5.19 0.61 0.60
N GLN A 11 -4.82 -0.51 0.01
CA GLN A 11 -3.55 -0.68 -0.69
C GLN A 11 -3.85 -0.89 -2.18
N LYS A 12 -3.05 -0.27 -3.05
CA LYS A 12 -3.13 -0.42 -4.49
C LYS A 12 -1.78 -0.87 -5.01
N HIS A 13 -1.73 -2.02 -5.67
CA HIS A 13 -0.53 -2.45 -6.38
C HIS A 13 -0.25 -1.48 -7.54
N LEU A 14 0.94 -0.88 -7.53
CA LEU A 14 1.43 0.01 -8.58
C LEU A 14 2.26 -0.75 -9.63
N GLY A 15 2.52 -2.03 -9.41
CA GLY A 15 3.29 -2.89 -10.29
C GLY A 15 4.71 -3.15 -9.78
N PRO A 16 5.59 -3.67 -10.64
CA PRO A 16 6.99 -3.90 -10.27
C PRO A 16 7.72 -2.57 -9.97
N GLY A 17 8.43 -2.54 -8.85
CA GLY A 17 9.37 -1.50 -8.46
C GLY A 17 10.80 -1.82 -8.88
N ALA A 18 11.76 -1.18 -8.21
CA ALA A 18 13.18 -1.35 -8.49
C ALA A 18 13.70 -2.73 -8.03
N VAL A 19 14.76 -3.21 -8.69
CA VAL A 19 15.53 -4.37 -8.24
C VAL A 19 16.54 -3.89 -7.21
N ARG A 20 16.43 -4.37 -5.97
CA ARG A 20 17.33 -3.99 -4.87
C ARG A 20 17.62 -5.20 -3.97
N THR A 21 18.78 -5.19 -3.34
CA THR A 21 19.14 -6.17 -2.32
C THR A 21 18.37 -5.90 -1.04
N CYS A 22 17.66 -6.91 -0.53
CA CYS A 22 16.88 -6.76 0.69
C CYS A 22 17.76 -6.69 1.93
N PRO A 23 17.62 -5.66 2.80
CA PRO A 23 18.40 -5.58 4.03
C PRO A 23 18.05 -6.70 5.03
N ARG A 24 16.90 -7.37 4.86
CA ARG A 24 16.43 -8.42 5.76
C ARG A 24 16.84 -9.84 5.34
N CYS A 25 16.69 -10.17 4.05
CA CYS A 25 17.01 -11.51 3.54
C CYS A 25 18.25 -11.56 2.63
N SER A 26 18.94 -10.44 2.42
CA SER A 26 20.14 -10.30 1.58
C SER A 26 20.00 -10.75 0.12
N ASN A 27 18.79 -11.09 -0.34
CA ASN A 27 18.53 -11.45 -1.72
C ASN A 27 18.31 -10.22 -2.59
N THR A 28 18.88 -10.23 -3.78
CA THR A 28 18.64 -9.22 -4.82
C THR A 28 17.43 -9.64 -5.63
N THR A 29 16.30 -8.96 -5.41
CA THR A 29 15.04 -9.28 -6.10
C THR A 29 14.35 -8.02 -6.58
N GLN A 30 13.41 -8.19 -7.51
CA GLN A 30 12.49 -7.12 -7.90
C GLN A 30 11.50 -6.87 -6.76
N TRP A 31 11.44 -5.64 -6.27
CA TRP A 31 10.48 -5.26 -5.24
C TRP A 31 9.14 -4.93 -5.90
N THR A 32 8.03 -5.20 -5.23
CA THR A 32 6.70 -4.79 -5.70
C THR A 32 6.34 -3.44 -5.09
N ARG A 33 5.88 -2.50 -5.91
CA ARG A 33 5.48 -1.18 -5.43
C ARG A 33 4.00 -1.20 -5.12
N ILE A 34 3.64 -0.82 -3.90
CA ILE A 34 2.27 -0.65 -3.44
C ILE A 34 2.04 0.78 -2.98
N ARG A 35 0.81 1.27 -3.15
CA ARG A 35 0.39 2.56 -2.64
C ARG A 35 -0.67 2.36 -1.59
N GLN A 36 -0.37 2.77 -0.37
CA GLN A 36 -1.33 2.77 0.72
C GLN A 36 -2.00 4.14 0.82
N PHE A 37 -3.31 4.17 1.07
CA PHE A 37 -4.04 5.40 1.36
C PHE A 37 -5.18 5.12 2.34
N ARG A 38 -5.51 6.10 3.18
CA ARG A 38 -6.72 6.06 4.00
C ARG A 38 -7.90 6.53 3.18
N GLN A 39 -9.01 5.83 3.30
CA GLN A 39 -10.26 6.14 2.64
C GLN A 39 -11.39 6.17 3.66
N PHE A 40 -12.17 7.24 3.59
CA PHE A 40 -13.47 7.34 4.25
C PHE A 40 -14.57 7.20 3.20
N SER A 41 -15.54 6.35 3.48
CA SER A 41 -16.70 6.10 2.63
C SER A 41 -17.99 6.33 3.40
N LEU A 42 -18.95 6.99 2.77
CA LEU A 42 -20.30 7.16 3.27
C LEU A 42 -21.25 6.45 2.31
N PHE A 43 -22.11 5.56 2.80
CA PHE A 43 -22.97 4.70 1.98
C PHE A 43 -22.19 3.98 0.87
N PHE A 44 -21.00 3.45 1.19
CA PHE A 44 -20.07 2.80 0.24
C PHE A 44 -19.46 3.73 -0.82
N VAL A 45 -19.85 5.00 -0.88
CA VAL A 45 -19.25 6.00 -1.77
C VAL A 45 -18.00 6.59 -1.11
N PRO A 46 -16.80 6.48 -1.72
CA PRO A 46 -15.59 7.07 -1.18
C PRO A 46 -15.64 8.61 -1.28
N VAL A 47 -15.80 9.27 -0.14
CA VAL A 47 -15.93 10.74 -0.07
C VAL A 47 -14.61 11.44 0.22
N ALA A 48 -13.68 10.80 0.94
CA ALA A 48 -12.38 11.38 1.25
C ALA A 48 -11.27 10.33 1.18
N ARG A 49 -10.12 10.72 0.62
CA ARG A 49 -8.89 9.91 0.56
C ARG A 49 -7.68 10.74 0.95
N TRP A 50 -6.86 10.26 1.88
CA TRP A 50 -5.67 10.98 2.37
C TRP A 50 -4.55 10.03 2.83
N ARG A 51 -3.41 10.58 3.27
CA ARG A 51 -2.18 9.84 3.63
C ARG A 51 -1.76 8.82 2.56
N ARG A 52 -1.47 9.30 1.35
CA ARG A 52 -0.95 8.47 0.27
C ARG A 52 0.52 8.17 0.55
N GLN A 53 0.85 6.92 0.84
CA GLN A 53 2.21 6.44 1.07
C GLN A 53 2.56 5.43 -0.01
N THR A 54 3.78 5.51 -0.53
CA THR A 54 4.31 4.54 -1.48
C THR A 54 5.24 3.61 -0.71
N LEU A 55 4.99 2.31 -0.79
CA LEU A 55 5.80 1.30 -0.15
C LEU A 55 6.35 0.38 -1.25
N GLU A 56 7.59 -0.03 -1.10
CA GLU A 56 8.17 -1.13 -1.88
C GLU A 56 8.25 -2.36 -0.97
N VAL A 57 7.75 -3.49 -1.45
CA VAL A 57 7.71 -4.76 -0.72
C VAL A 57 8.61 -5.78 -1.40
N CYS A 58 9.49 -6.43 -0.63
CA CYS A 58 10.35 -7.49 -1.11
C CYS A 58 9.50 -8.71 -1.50
N GLY A 59 9.67 -9.21 -2.73
CA GLY A 59 8.94 -10.38 -3.24
C GLY A 59 9.30 -11.71 -2.59
N VAL A 60 10.37 -11.76 -1.78
CA VAL A 60 10.84 -13.01 -1.13
C VAL A 60 10.40 -13.07 0.33
N CYS A 61 10.74 -12.05 1.12
CA CYS A 61 10.48 -12.06 2.57
C CYS A 61 9.31 -11.18 3.00
N GLY A 62 8.70 -10.42 2.09
CA GLY A 62 7.57 -9.54 2.40
C GLY A 62 7.94 -8.27 3.19
N THR A 63 9.22 -7.96 3.37
CA THR A 63 9.63 -6.68 4.00
C THR A 63 9.12 -5.51 3.17
N ALA A 64 8.42 -4.58 3.80
CA ALA A 64 7.95 -3.34 3.20
C ALA A 64 8.79 -2.15 3.67
N VAL A 65 9.19 -1.27 2.74
CA VAL A 65 9.94 -0.04 3.02
C VAL A 65 9.23 1.12 2.34
N GLU A 66 9.08 2.26 3.03
CA GLU A 66 8.50 3.48 2.46
C GLU A 66 9.51 4.18 1.53
N VAL A 67 9.03 4.64 0.37
CA VAL A 67 9.83 5.26 -0.70
C VAL A 67 9.26 6.62 -1.08
#